data_AF-A0A929GJF4-F1
#
_entry.id   AF-A0A929GJF4-F1
#
_cell.length_a   1.000
_cell.length_b   1.000
_cell.length_c   1.000
_cell.angle_alpha   90.00
_cell.angle_beta   90.00
_cell.angle_gamma   90.00
#
_symmetry.space_group_name_H-M   'P 1'
#
loop_
_entity.id
_entity.type
_entity.pdbx_description
1 polymer ?
#
loop_
_entity_poly.entity_id
_entity_poly.type
_entity_poly.pdbx_seq_one_letter_code
_entity_poly.pdbx_strand_id
1 'polypeptide(L)'
;MPLLLLLLMLLSICPPVYAAPDLFSFAESLAAEEDHYRAITEYKRFLHYFPQDPRAPRAQLGIAESLLAGQRWEQAEAALEKTWQIHPTSPEATEARRFYAQSAFDQKKYPEARQRYQQLKGISENLAEQSNYQIGLSYLEEGAVDKAQESFAALNRADTGKLLTTLEEYRQLPRKSPSLAGTLSAILPGAGQLYTERPRQSAVAFALNAVFIYGAIEAWNNENYTVAGILSLFEIGWYGGNIYNAMNNAHKYNRAREETFKQRFKLNFGMLGQTPWLQAQYRF
;
A
#
# COMPACT_ATOMS: atom_id res chain seq x y z
N MET A 1 -44.85 -29.71 47.15
CA MET A 1 -43.44 -30.11 46.92
C MET A 1 -43.11 -30.43 45.45
N PRO A 2 -43.91 -31.17 44.65
CA PRO A 2 -43.52 -31.47 43.26
C PRO A 2 -43.61 -30.27 42.31
N LEU A 3 -44.52 -29.31 42.55
CA LEU A 3 -44.66 -28.10 41.72
C LEU A 3 -43.46 -27.14 41.86
N LEU A 4 -42.84 -27.06 43.04
CA LEU A 4 -41.69 -26.20 43.31
C LEU A 4 -40.42 -26.77 42.66
N LEU A 5 -40.27 -28.11 42.67
CA LEU A 5 -39.20 -28.82 41.96
C LEU A 5 -39.34 -28.73 40.44
N LEU A 6 -40.57 -28.77 39.91
CA LEU A 6 -40.83 -28.56 38.49
C LEU A 6 -40.52 -27.11 38.05
N LEU A 7 -40.86 -26.12 38.87
CA LEU A 7 -40.54 -24.71 38.63
C LEU A 7 -39.03 -24.44 38.68
N LEU A 8 -38.31 -25.08 39.62
CA LEU A 8 -36.85 -24.99 39.74
C LEU A 8 -36.13 -25.71 38.58
N MET A 9 -36.65 -26.84 38.08
CA MET A 9 -36.11 -27.50 36.88
C MET A 9 -36.34 -26.68 35.61
N LEU A 10 -37.47 -25.97 35.49
CA LEU A 10 -37.74 -25.07 34.36
C LEU A 10 -36.86 -23.82 34.38
N LEU A 11 -36.46 -23.34 35.56
CA LEU A 11 -35.50 -22.23 35.71
C LEU A 11 -34.05 -22.62 35.38
N SER A 12 -33.69 -23.91 35.44
CA SER A 12 -32.35 -24.42 35.09
C SER A 12 -32.14 -24.71 33.59
N ILE A 13 -33.16 -24.52 32.75
CA ILE A 13 -33.06 -24.68 31.28
C ILE A 13 -33.18 -23.31 30.59
N CYS A 14 -32.78 -22.23 31.27
CA CYS A 14 -32.50 -20.99 30.56
C CYS A 14 -31.10 -21.16 29.94
N PRO A 15 -30.96 -21.38 28.60
CA PRO A 15 -29.64 -21.29 27.99
C PRO A 15 -29.03 -19.94 28.41
N PRO A 16 -27.71 -19.85 28.67
CA PRO A 16 -27.11 -18.59 29.05
C PRO A 16 -27.48 -17.56 27.99
N VAL A 17 -28.38 -16.65 28.35
CA VAL A 17 -28.69 -15.48 27.54
C VAL A 17 -27.44 -14.63 27.71
N TYR A 18 -26.48 -14.79 26.81
CA TYR A 18 -25.30 -13.95 26.80
C TYR A 18 -25.78 -12.51 26.75
N ALA A 19 -25.38 -11.73 27.75
CA ALA A 19 -25.77 -10.34 27.81
C ALA A 19 -25.14 -9.62 26.61
N ALA A 20 -25.86 -8.67 26.01
CA ALA A 20 -25.36 -7.87 24.89
C ALA A 20 -23.92 -7.33 25.08
N PRO A 21 -23.52 -6.87 26.30
CA PRO A 21 -22.15 -6.45 26.56
C PRO A 21 -21.07 -7.53 26.38
N ASP A 22 -21.38 -8.78 26.67
CA ASP A 22 -20.41 -9.88 26.62
C ASP A 22 -20.13 -10.29 25.16
N LEU A 23 -21.15 -10.28 24.30
CA LEU A 23 -20.99 -10.60 22.88
C LEU A 23 -20.25 -9.52 22.11
N PHE A 24 -20.56 -8.24 22.37
CA PHE A 24 -19.86 -7.14 21.72
C PHE A 24 -18.39 -7.07 22.15
N SER A 25 -18.11 -7.17 23.47
CA SER A 25 -16.73 -7.12 23.97
C SER A 25 -15.88 -8.29 23.49
N PHE A 26 -16.47 -9.48 23.35
CA PHE A 26 -15.79 -10.64 22.77
C PHE A 26 -15.47 -10.45 21.27
N ALA A 27 -16.36 -9.84 20.50
CA ALA A 27 -16.09 -9.51 19.11
C ALA A 27 -14.93 -8.51 18.98
N GLU A 28 -14.89 -7.48 19.83
CA GLU A 28 -13.79 -6.51 19.88
C GLU A 28 -12.46 -7.17 20.29
N SER A 29 -12.47 -8.10 21.27
CA SER A 29 -11.25 -8.81 21.68
C SER A 29 -10.70 -9.69 20.57
N LEU A 30 -11.56 -10.43 19.86
CA LEU A 30 -11.15 -11.24 18.70
C LEU A 30 -10.57 -10.35 17.58
N ALA A 31 -11.16 -9.18 17.34
CA ALA A 31 -10.63 -8.25 16.35
C ALA A 31 -9.24 -7.71 16.75
N ALA A 32 -9.03 -7.43 18.04
CA ALA A 32 -7.75 -7.00 18.59
C ALA A 32 -6.68 -8.11 18.55
N GLU A 33 -7.10 -9.38 18.63
CA GLU A 33 -6.25 -10.56 18.46
C GLU A 33 -5.98 -10.92 16.99
N GLU A 34 -6.44 -10.10 16.03
CA GLU A 34 -6.36 -10.34 14.58
C GLU A 34 -7.14 -11.58 14.09
N ASP A 35 -8.00 -12.17 14.94
CA ASP A 35 -8.94 -13.24 14.57
C ASP A 35 -10.19 -12.65 13.86
N HIS A 36 -9.94 -11.99 12.73
CA HIS A 36 -10.93 -11.23 11.99
C HIS A 36 -12.14 -12.06 11.55
N TYR A 37 -11.94 -13.35 11.22
CA TYR A 37 -13.02 -14.21 10.78
C TYR A 37 -14.01 -14.51 11.92
N ARG A 38 -13.49 -14.82 13.12
CA ARG A 38 -14.34 -15.04 14.29
C ARG A 38 -14.93 -13.73 14.80
N ALA A 39 -14.17 -12.63 14.76
CA ALA A 39 -14.69 -11.29 15.09
C ALA A 39 -15.92 -10.93 14.24
N ILE A 40 -15.85 -11.10 12.90
CA ILE A 40 -16.99 -10.87 12.00
C ILE A 40 -18.20 -11.72 12.41
N THR A 41 -17.98 -12.98 12.78
CA THR A 41 -19.06 -13.89 13.18
C THR A 41 -19.74 -13.41 14.45
N GLU A 42 -18.96 -12.97 15.44
CA GLU A 42 -19.49 -12.48 16.72
C GLU A 42 -20.16 -11.10 16.59
N TYR A 43 -19.63 -10.19 15.76
CA TYR A 43 -20.34 -8.94 15.43
C TYR A 43 -21.67 -9.20 14.74
N LYS A 44 -21.72 -10.12 13.77
CA LYS A 44 -22.98 -10.52 13.12
C LYS A 44 -23.97 -11.12 14.13
N ARG A 45 -23.49 -11.93 15.07
CA ARG A 45 -24.31 -12.50 16.14
C ARG A 45 -24.87 -11.40 17.06
N PHE A 46 -24.04 -10.45 17.47
CA PHE A 46 -24.46 -9.30 18.25
C PHE A 46 -25.55 -8.49 17.54
N LEU A 47 -25.34 -8.14 16.27
CA LEU A 47 -26.32 -7.39 15.47
C LEU A 47 -27.63 -8.15 15.24
N HIS A 48 -27.58 -9.48 15.21
CA HIS A 48 -28.79 -10.31 15.08
C HIS A 48 -29.66 -10.27 16.33
N TYR A 49 -29.07 -10.44 17.52
CA TYR A 49 -29.81 -10.47 18.78
C TYR A 49 -30.11 -9.07 19.35
N PHE A 50 -29.29 -8.07 19.04
CA PHE A 50 -29.39 -6.72 19.60
C PHE A 50 -29.34 -5.63 18.52
N PRO A 51 -30.25 -5.64 17.52
CA PRO A 51 -30.20 -4.72 16.39
C PRO A 51 -30.42 -3.24 16.77
N GLN A 52 -31.00 -2.96 17.94
CA GLN A 52 -31.25 -1.60 18.44
C GLN A 52 -30.26 -1.17 19.54
N ASP A 53 -29.26 -2.01 19.86
CA ASP A 53 -28.26 -1.63 20.85
C ASP A 53 -27.47 -0.40 20.36
N PRO A 54 -27.16 0.57 21.24
CA PRO A 54 -26.39 1.76 20.87
C PRO A 54 -25.04 1.47 20.21
N ARG A 55 -24.48 0.26 20.39
CA ARG A 55 -23.21 -0.17 19.79
C ARG A 55 -23.37 -0.84 18.42
N ALA A 56 -24.59 -0.97 17.90
CA ALA A 56 -24.83 -1.53 16.57
C ALA A 56 -24.01 -0.84 15.44
N PRO A 57 -23.89 0.50 15.39
CA PRO A 57 -23.03 1.15 14.39
C PRO A 57 -21.56 0.72 14.48
N ARG A 58 -21.04 0.60 15.72
CA ARG A 58 -19.67 0.15 15.98
C ARG A 58 -19.45 -1.29 15.58
N ALA A 59 -20.38 -2.19 15.88
CA ALA A 59 -20.30 -3.59 15.43
C ALA A 59 -20.36 -3.71 13.89
N GLN A 60 -21.19 -2.89 13.23
CA GLN A 60 -21.31 -2.86 11.77
C GLN A 60 -20.00 -2.36 11.11
N LEU A 61 -19.35 -1.34 11.70
CA LEU A 61 -18.02 -0.90 11.30
C LEU A 61 -16.94 -1.95 11.58
N GLY A 62 -16.96 -2.61 12.74
CA GLY A 62 -16.00 -3.66 13.11
C GLY A 62 -15.98 -4.86 12.14
N ILE A 63 -17.13 -5.20 11.55
CA ILE A 63 -17.20 -6.16 10.44
C ILE A 63 -16.39 -5.67 9.24
N ALA A 64 -16.59 -4.41 8.84
CA ALA A 64 -15.91 -3.83 7.70
C ALA A 64 -14.39 -3.73 7.92
N GLU A 65 -13.96 -3.29 9.09
CA GLU A 65 -12.55 -3.24 9.50
C GLU A 65 -11.89 -4.62 9.44
N SER A 66 -12.56 -5.65 9.98
CA SER A 66 -12.08 -7.03 9.94
C SER A 66 -11.94 -7.56 8.50
N LEU A 67 -12.87 -7.17 7.61
CA LEU A 67 -12.79 -7.52 6.18
C LEU A 67 -11.64 -6.79 5.47
N LEU A 68 -11.42 -5.51 5.79
CA LEU A 68 -10.30 -4.73 5.25
C LEU A 68 -8.95 -5.31 5.69
N ALA A 69 -8.81 -5.65 6.97
CA ALA A 69 -7.60 -6.28 7.50
C ALA A 69 -7.31 -7.64 6.81
N GLY A 70 -8.36 -8.40 6.50
CA GLY A 70 -8.29 -9.61 5.68
C GLY A 70 -8.14 -9.37 4.16
N GLN A 71 -7.97 -8.11 3.72
CA GLN A 71 -7.91 -7.68 2.31
C GLN A 71 -9.08 -8.19 1.46
N ARG A 72 -10.25 -8.40 2.08
CA ARG A 72 -11.50 -8.80 1.41
C ARG A 72 -12.20 -7.55 0.86
N TRP A 73 -11.54 -6.85 -0.07
CA TRP A 73 -11.90 -5.51 -0.53
C TRP A 73 -13.37 -5.35 -0.92
N GLU A 74 -13.90 -6.23 -1.76
CA GLU A 74 -15.30 -6.16 -2.22
C GLU A 74 -16.30 -6.31 -1.05
N GLN A 75 -16.08 -7.29 -0.17
CA GLN A 75 -16.94 -7.51 1.00
C GLN A 75 -16.81 -6.36 1.99
N ALA A 76 -15.60 -5.84 2.17
CA ALA A 76 -15.34 -4.69 3.02
C ALA A 76 -16.09 -3.46 2.50
N GLU A 77 -15.96 -3.12 1.22
CA GLU A 77 -16.65 -2.00 0.59
C GLU A 77 -18.17 -2.11 0.74
N ALA A 78 -18.74 -3.31 0.53
CA ALA A 78 -20.17 -3.56 0.77
C ALA A 78 -20.57 -3.37 2.26
N ALA A 79 -19.72 -3.81 3.20
CA ALA A 79 -19.97 -3.64 4.63
C ALA A 79 -19.87 -2.16 5.05
N LEU A 80 -18.92 -1.40 4.50
CA LEU A 80 -18.76 0.05 4.74
C LEU A 80 -19.96 0.84 4.24
N GLU A 81 -20.42 0.54 3.02
CA GLU A 81 -21.63 1.15 2.45
C GLU A 81 -22.85 0.83 3.31
N LYS A 82 -22.96 -0.41 3.81
CA LYS A 82 -24.03 -0.81 4.72
C LYS A 82 -24.00 -0.03 6.04
N THR A 83 -22.83 0.21 6.65
CA THR A 83 -22.70 1.06 7.85
C THR A 83 -23.27 2.44 7.60
N TRP A 84 -22.92 3.05 6.47
CA TRP A 84 -23.42 4.36 6.08
C TRP A 84 -24.94 4.39 5.86
N GLN A 85 -25.48 3.39 5.17
CA GLN A 85 -26.91 3.36 4.84
C GLN A 85 -27.81 3.15 6.07
N ILE A 86 -27.36 2.33 7.02
CA ILE A 86 -28.16 1.98 8.21
C ILE A 86 -28.01 3.03 9.31
N HIS A 87 -26.82 3.62 9.46
CA HIS A 87 -26.50 4.54 10.55
C HIS A 87 -25.96 5.91 10.06
N PRO A 88 -26.62 6.60 9.11
CA PRO A 88 -26.02 7.71 8.36
C PRO A 88 -25.55 8.91 9.21
N THR A 89 -26.10 9.09 10.40
CA THR A 89 -25.75 10.19 11.32
C THR A 89 -24.73 9.80 12.38
N SER A 90 -24.26 8.55 12.41
CA SER A 90 -23.33 8.08 13.43
C SER A 90 -21.87 8.43 13.09
N PRO A 91 -20.99 8.58 14.11
CA PRO A 91 -19.56 8.71 13.87
C PRO A 91 -18.97 7.56 13.05
N GLU A 92 -19.46 6.34 13.26
CA GLU A 92 -19.01 5.13 12.57
C GLU A 92 -19.38 5.12 11.09
N ALA A 93 -20.51 5.73 10.70
CA ALA A 93 -20.85 5.91 9.30
C ALA A 93 -19.91 6.90 8.60
N THR A 94 -19.48 7.95 9.31
CA THR A 94 -18.46 8.89 8.81
C THR A 94 -17.11 8.19 8.66
N GLU A 95 -16.72 7.37 9.63
CA GLU A 95 -15.50 6.57 9.56
C GLU A 95 -15.56 5.50 8.46
N ALA A 96 -16.71 4.84 8.28
CA ALA A 96 -16.93 3.88 7.21
C ALA A 96 -16.74 4.54 5.83
N ARG A 97 -17.26 5.76 5.64
CA ARG A 97 -17.08 6.54 4.42
C ARG A 97 -15.61 6.89 4.16
N ARG A 98 -14.85 7.22 5.21
CA ARG A 98 -13.39 7.39 5.13
C ARG A 98 -12.68 6.11 4.70
N PHE A 99 -12.97 4.97 5.34
CA PHE A 99 -12.36 3.69 4.96
C PHE A 99 -12.75 3.26 3.55
N TYR A 100 -13.95 3.62 3.09
CA TYR A 100 -14.38 3.36 1.72
C TYR A 100 -13.51 4.14 0.73
N ALA A 101 -13.22 5.42 1.00
CA ALA A 101 -12.27 6.18 0.18
C ALA A 101 -10.83 5.63 0.27
N GLN A 102 -10.37 5.30 1.48
CA GLN A 102 -9.03 4.74 1.73
C GLN A 102 -8.82 3.39 1.03
N SER A 103 -9.82 2.52 1.00
CA SER A 103 -9.70 1.21 0.36
C SER A 103 -9.34 1.30 -1.12
N ALA A 104 -9.83 2.32 -1.84
CA ALA A 104 -9.45 2.56 -3.23
C ALA A 104 -7.98 3.05 -3.34
N PHE A 105 -7.52 3.86 -2.38
CA PHE A 105 -6.14 4.30 -2.29
C PHE A 105 -5.20 3.11 -2.05
N ASP A 106 -5.54 2.23 -1.11
CA ASP A 106 -4.73 1.05 -0.75
C ASP A 106 -4.64 0.05 -1.91
N GLN A 107 -5.71 -0.06 -2.71
CA GLN A 107 -5.75 -0.81 -3.96
C GLN A 107 -5.00 -0.10 -5.12
N LYS A 108 -4.36 1.06 -4.88
CA LYS A 108 -3.67 1.90 -5.86
C LYS A 108 -4.58 2.44 -6.97
N LYS A 109 -5.89 2.46 -6.73
CA LYS A 109 -6.90 3.03 -7.64
C LYS A 109 -7.02 4.53 -7.36
N TYR A 110 -5.93 5.26 -7.56
CA TYR A 110 -5.82 6.67 -7.18
C TYR A 110 -6.90 7.60 -7.76
N PRO A 111 -7.31 7.48 -9.04
CA PRO A 111 -8.42 8.28 -9.57
C PRO A 111 -9.74 8.06 -8.82
N GLU A 112 -10.06 6.81 -8.50
CA GLU A 112 -11.25 6.45 -7.76
C GLU A 112 -11.17 6.92 -6.30
N ALA A 113 -10.01 6.73 -5.66
CA ALA A 113 -9.76 7.24 -4.32
C ALA A 113 -10.02 8.75 -4.24
N ARG A 114 -9.51 9.53 -5.19
CA ARG A 114 -9.75 10.98 -5.26
C ARG A 114 -11.23 11.33 -5.38
N GLN A 115 -11.99 10.61 -6.21
CA GLN A 115 -13.43 10.81 -6.33
C GLN A 115 -14.14 10.55 -5.00
N ARG A 116 -13.81 9.43 -4.33
CA ARG A 116 -14.40 9.06 -3.04
C ARG A 116 -14.05 10.09 -1.96
N TYR A 117 -12.80 10.56 -1.88
CA TYR A 117 -12.41 11.63 -0.94
C TYR A 117 -13.07 12.97 -1.24
N GLN A 118 -13.28 13.31 -2.52
CA GLN A 118 -13.97 14.55 -2.88
C GLN A 118 -15.39 14.61 -2.30
N GLN A 119 -16.08 13.47 -2.21
CA GLN A 119 -17.43 13.38 -1.63
C GLN A 119 -17.44 13.64 -0.10
N LEU A 120 -16.33 13.40 0.60
CA LEU A 120 -16.23 13.59 2.05
C LEU A 120 -16.03 15.06 2.46
N LYS A 121 -15.56 15.91 1.53
CA LYS A 121 -15.25 17.32 1.82
C LYS A 121 -16.46 18.13 2.27
N GLY A 122 -17.67 17.74 1.86
CA GLY A 122 -18.90 18.43 2.22
C GLY A 122 -19.42 18.13 3.63
N ILE A 123 -18.82 17.18 4.35
CA ILE A 123 -19.35 16.69 5.64
C ILE A 123 -18.87 17.58 6.80
N SER A 124 -17.58 17.92 6.86
CA SER A 124 -17.01 18.82 7.87
C SER A 124 -15.68 19.40 7.39
N GLU A 125 -15.24 20.52 7.98
CA GLU A 125 -13.95 21.14 7.65
C GLU A 125 -12.76 20.20 7.91
N ASN A 126 -12.79 19.44 9.00
CA ASN A 126 -11.75 18.45 9.32
C ASN A 126 -11.69 17.34 8.25
N LEU A 127 -12.83 16.83 7.79
CA LEU A 127 -12.86 15.85 6.71
C LEU A 127 -12.45 16.44 5.36
N ALA A 128 -12.77 17.71 5.11
CA ALA A 128 -12.30 18.41 3.92
C ALA A 128 -10.77 18.48 3.88
N GLU A 129 -10.14 18.84 5.00
CA GLU A 129 -8.69 18.86 5.12
C GLU A 129 -8.08 17.46 4.96
N GLN A 130 -8.61 16.45 5.66
CA GLN A 130 -8.14 15.07 5.54
C GLN A 130 -8.24 14.55 4.09
N SER A 131 -9.34 14.88 3.42
CA SER A 131 -9.59 14.49 2.03
C SER A 131 -8.66 15.21 1.06
N ASN A 132 -8.41 16.51 1.25
CA ASN A 132 -7.41 17.27 0.48
C ASN A 132 -6.03 16.63 0.61
N TYR A 133 -5.65 16.23 1.83
CA TYR A 133 -4.37 15.58 2.06
C TYR A 133 -4.27 14.24 1.32
N GLN A 134 -5.30 13.40 1.41
CA GLN A 134 -5.32 12.10 0.73
C GLN A 134 -5.38 12.22 -0.80
N ILE A 135 -6.06 13.23 -1.32
CA ILE A 135 -6.04 13.56 -2.75
C ILE A 135 -4.64 13.99 -3.20
N GLY A 136 -3.96 14.84 -2.40
CA GLY A 136 -2.58 15.24 -2.65
C GLY A 136 -1.63 14.05 -2.65
N LEU A 137 -1.75 13.14 -1.67
CA LEU A 137 -1.00 11.89 -1.64
C LEU A 137 -1.28 11.02 -2.86
N SER A 138 -2.54 10.93 -3.29
CA SER A 138 -2.93 10.16 -4.48
C SER A 138 -2.22 10.66 -5.73
N TYR A 139 -2.10 11.99 -5.89
CA TYR A 139 -1.35 12.57 -7.00
C TYR A 139 0.17 12.39 -6.86
N LEU A 140 0.70 12.51 -5.65
CA LEU A 140 2.12 12.26 -5.38
C LEU A 140 2.50 10.81 -5.70
N GLU A 141 1.62 9.85 -5.39
CA GLU A 141 1.84 8.44 -5.73
C GLU A 141 1.93 8.18 -7.24
N GLU A 142 1.12 8.90 -8.03
CA GLU A 142 1.17 8.89 -9.49
C GLU A 142 2.34 9.72 -10.07
N GLY A 143 3.13 10.39 -9.22
CA GLY A 143 4.20 11.30 -9.65
C GLY A 143 3.69 12.63 -10.23
N ALA A 144 2.40 12.92 -10.11
CA ALA A 144 1.76 14.15 -10.58
C ALA A 144 1.96 15.30 -9.57
N VAL A 145 3.21 15.74 -9.40
CA VAL A 145 3.62 16.69 -8.34
C VAL A 145 2.86 18.01 -8.40
N ASP A 146 2.60 18.55 -9.58
CA ASP A 146 1.88 19.82 -9.72
C ASP A 146 0.47 19.74 -9.11
N LYS A 147 -0.27 18.65 -9.39
CA LYS A 147 -1.60 18.42 -8.82
C LYS A 147 -1.56 18.09 -7.33
N ALA A 148 -0.50 17.41 -6.89
CA ALA A 148 -0.26 17.17 -5.48
C ALA A 148 -0.05 18.50 -4.74
N GLN A 149 0.73 19.42 -5.31
CA GLN A 149 0.99 20.76 -4.78
C GLN A 149 -0.30 21.57 -4.63
N GLU A 150 -1.15 21.60 -5.67
CA GLU A 150 -2.46 22.26 -5.62
C GLU A 150 -3.32 21.73 -4.46
N SER A 151 -3.36 20.40 -4.29
CA SER A 151 -4.16 19.74 -3.25
C SER A 151 -3.62 20.03 -1.85
N PHE A 152 -2.29 20.03 -1.70
CA PHE A 152 -1.64 20.32 -0.42
C PHE A 152 -1.65 21.80 -0.04
N ALA A 153 -1.67 22.70 -1.02
CA ALA A 153 -1.79 24.14 -0.78
C ALA A 153 -3.16 24.53 -0.19
N ALA A 154 -4.18 23.70 -0.42
CA ALA A 154 -5.53 23.87 0.14
C ALA A 154 -5.65 23.36 1.60
N LEU A 155 -4.55 22.93 2.25
CA LEU A 155 -4.56 22.47 3.63
C LEU A 155 -4.44 23.63 4.62
N ASN A 156 -5.28 23.60 5.66
CA ASN A 156 -5.28 24.59 6.74
C ASN A 156 -4.48 24.08 7.95
N ARG A 157 -3.21 23.73 7.75
CA ARG A 157 -2.29 23.22 8.77
C ARG A 157 -1.09 24.16 8.96
N ALA A 158 -0.53 24.16 10.17
CA ALA A 158 0.64 24.98 10.50
C ALA A 158 1.90 24.60 9.69
N ASP A 159 2.02 23.34 9.28
CA ASP A 159 3.15 22.79 8.53
C ASP A 159 2.97 22.83 7.00
N THR A 160 1.89 23.42 6.45
CA THR A 160 1.63 23.46 4.99
C THR A 160 2.83 24.04 4.23
N GLY A 161 3.42 25.14 4.71
CA GLY A 161 4.59 25.75 4.08
C GLY A 161 5.77 24.78 3.99
N LYS A 162 6.09 24.08 5.09
CA LYS A 162 7.17 23.09 5.14
C LYS A 162 6.86 21.88 4.25
N LEU A 163 5.62 21.41 4.24
CA LEU A 163 5.15 20.33 3.38
C LEU A 163 5.38 20.68 1.90
N LEU A 164 4.97 21.87 1.46
CA LEU A 164 5.14 22.32 0.09
C LEU A 164 6.63 22.50 -0.27
N THR A 165 7.45 23.05 0.64
CA THR A 165 8.90 23.13 0.42
C THR A 165 9.53 21.73 0.28
N THR A 166 9.14 20.76 1.11
CA THR A 166 9.65 19.39 0.95
C THR A 166 9.14 18.74 -0.32
N LEU A 167 7.91 19.02 -0.77
CA LEU A 167 7.38 18.52 -2.05
C LEU A 167 8.25 18.95 -3.24
N GLU A 168 8.78 20.17 -3.23
CA GLU A 168 9.68 20.67 -4.29
C GLU A 168 10.97 19.84 -4.42
N GLU A 169 11.44 19.22 -3.33
CA GLU A 169 12.58 18.30 -3.39
C GLU A 169 12.29 17.08 -4.29
N TYR A 170 11.02 16.67 -4.47
CA TYR A 170 10.64 15.59 -5.39
C TYR A 170 11.06 15.91 -6.83
N ARG A 171 10.89 17.16 -7.26
CA ARG A 171 11.24 17.61 -8.62
C ARG A 171 12.75 17.53 -8.85
N GLN A 172 13.50 17.81 -7.80
CA GLN A 172 14.97 17.87 -7.80
C GLN A 172 15.62 16.52 -7.52
N LEU A 173 14.83 15.43 -7.35
CA LEU A 173 15.40 14.11 -7.10
C LEU A 173 16.41 13.74 -8.18
N PRO A 174 17.61 13.27 -7.79
CA PRO A 174 18.61 12.85 -8.75
C PRO A 174 18.07 11.66 -9.54
N ARG A 175 17.99 11.81 -10.86
CA ARG A 175 17.58 10.75 -11.78
C ARG A 175 18.72 10.35 -12.70
N LYS A 176 18.81 9.06 -12.98
CA LYS A 176 19.72 8.46 -13.95
C LYS A 176 18.95 8.22 -15.25
N SER A 177 19.57 8.55 -16.38
CA SER A 177 18.98 8.32 -17.70
C SER A 177 19.15 6.84 -18.10
N PRO A 178 18.06 6.10 -18.39
CA PRO A 178 18.15 4.72 -18.88
C PRO A 178 18.88 4.63 -20.21
N SER A 179 18.60 5.54 -21.15
CA SER A 179 19.26 5.54 -22.47
C SER A 179 20.76 5.79 -22.33
N LEU A 180 21.16 6.76 -21.50
CA LEU A 180 22.58 7.02 -21.25
C LEU A 180 23.26 5.80 -20.61
N ALA A 181 22.62 5.14 -19.64
CA ALA A 181 23.15 3.92 -19.05
C ALA A 181 23.34 2.81 -20.10
N GLY A 182 22.37 2.65 -21.01
CA GLY A 182 22.46 1.73 -22.14
C GLY A 182 23.61 2.07 -23.08
N THR A 183 23.68 3.32 -23.56
CA THR A 183 24.74 3.78 -24.49
C THR A 183 26.13 3.63 -23.89
N LEU A 184 26.31 3.96 -22.61
CA LEU A 184 27.59 3.76 -21.94
C LEU A 184 27.97 2.28 -21.91
N SER A 185 27.04 1.39 -21.56
CA SER A 185 27.27 -0.05 -21.55
C SER A 185 27.50 -0.63 -22.96
N ALA A 186 26.93 0.00 -23.99
CA ALA A 186 27.10 -0.38 -25.39
C ALA A 186 28.45 0.07 -25.99
N ILE A 187 29.10 1.07 -25.39
CA ILE A 187 30.48 1.46 -25.73
C ILE A 187 31.46 0.57 -24.97
N LEU A 188 31.21 0.36 -23.68
CA LEU A 188 32.08 -0.39 -22.78
C LEU A 188 31.25 -1.21 -21.80
N PRO A 189 31.36 -2.56 -21.83
CA PRO A 189 30.66 -3.42 -20.88
C PRO A 189 30.90 -3.01 -19.44
N GLY A 190 29.82 -2.81 -18.70
CA GLY A 190 29.88 -2.40 -17.30
C GLY A 190 29.89 -0.89 -17.05
N ALA A 191 30.11 -0.03 -18.05
CA ALA A 191 30.12 1.43 -17.83
C ALA A 191 28.74 1.98 -17.42
N GLY A 192 27.66 1.47 -18.02
CA GLY A 192 26.30 1.82 -17.61
C GLY A 192 25.96 1.39 -16.17
N GLN A 193 26.47 0.25 -15.74
CA GLN A 193 26.35 -0.25 -14.37
C GLN A 193 27.13 0.65 -13.40
N LEU A 194 28.30 1.14 -13.79
CA LEU A 194 29.07 2.08 -12.97
C LEU A 194 28.34 3.42 -12.83
N TYR A 195 27.79 3.95 -13.93
CA TYR A 195 26.96 5.16 -13.94
C TYR A 195 25.74 5.06 -13.02
N THR A 196 25.14 3.87 -12.95
CA THR A 196 24.01 3.54 -12.06
C THR A 196 24.43 3.08 -10.66
N GLU A 197 25.68 3.37 -10.26
CA GLU A 197 26.23 3.15 -8.91
C GLU A 197 26.28 1.67 -8.49
N ARG A 198 26.60 0.78 -9.44
CA ARG A 198 26.69 -0.68 -9.24
C ARG A 198 28.07 -1.22 -9.62
N PRO A 199 29.13 -0.90 -8.83
CA PRO A 199 30.50 -1.27 -9.17
C PRO A 199 30.73 -2.78 -9.31
N ARG A 200 30.08 -3.59 -8.45
CA ARG A 200 30.16 -5.06 -8.55
C ARG A 200 29.60 -5.59 -9.86
N GLN A 201 28.47 -5.05 -10.32
CA GLN A 201 27.86 -5.46 -11.60
C GLN A 201 28.69 -4.97 -12.79
N SER A 202 29.27 -3.77 -12.68
CA SER A 202 30.20 -3.22 -13.66
C SER A 202 31.41 -4.14 -13.87
N ALA A 203 32.07 -4.55 -12.78
CA ALA A 203 33.23 -5.45 -12.83
C ALA A 203 32.91 -6.82 -13.45
N VAL A 204 31.77 -7.43 -13.06
CA VAL A 204 31.34 -8.72 -13.61
C VAL A 204 31.02 -8.62 -15.11
N ALA A 205 30.30 -7.56 -15.52
CA ALA A 205 30.01 -7.34 -16.93
C ALA A 205 31.32 -7.19 -17.72
N PHE A 206 32.24 -6.32 -17.29
CA PHE A 206 33.52 -6.13 -17.97
C PHE A 206 34.32 -7.43 -18.09
N ALA A 207 34.48 -8.16 -16.99
CA ALA A 207 35.27 -9.40 -16.95
C ALA A 207 34.69 -10.48 -17.86
N LEU A 208 33.37 -10.69 -17.85
CA LEU A 208 32.75 -11.73 -18.69
C LEU A 208 32.88 -11.42 -20.18
N ASN A 209 32.59 -10.19 -20.61
CA ASN A 209 32.75 -9.81 -22.02
C ASN A 209 34.22 -9.95 -22.45
N ALA A 210 35.18 -9.55 -21.60
CA ALA A 210 36.60 -9.75 -21.87
C ALA A 210 36.96 -11.24 -22.05
N VAL A 211 36.46 -12.13 -21.20
CA VAL A 211 36.70 -13.58 -21.29
C VAL A 211 36.10 -14.19 -22.56
N PHE A 212 34.88 -13.83 -22.92
CA PHE A 212 34.23 -14.35 -24.13
C PHE A 212 34.89 -13.83 -25.41
N ILE A 213 35.22 -12.53 -25.47
CA ILE A 213 35.95 -11.94 -26.61
C ILE A 213 37.32 -12.60 -26.74
N TYR A 214 38.08 -12.69 -25.64
CA TYR A 214 39.39 -13.33 -25.65
C TYR A 214 39.29 -14.80 -26.08
N GLY A 215 38.35 -15.56 -25.52
CA GLY A 215 38.12 -16.96 -25.88
C GLY A 215 37.74 -17.14 -27.36
N ALA A 216 36.93 -16.25 -27.92
CA ALA A 216 36.56 -16.28 -29.33
C ALA A 216 37.75 -15.99 -30.25
N ILE A 217 38.58 -15.00 -29.90
CA ILE A 217 39.82 -14.67 -30.63
C ILE A 217 40.81 -15.83 -30.56
N GLU A 218 41.02 -16.40 -29.37
CA GLU A 218 41.92 -17.54 -29.17
C GLU A 218 41.45 -18.77 -29.96
N ALA A 219 40.14 -19.08 -29.91
CA ALA A 219 39.57 -20.18 -30.69
C ALA A 219 39.73 -19.97 -32.21
N TRP A 220 39.57 -18.73 -32.68
CA TRP A 220 39.78 -18.38 -34.08
C TRP A 220 41.25 -18.56 -34.52
N ASN A 221 42.19 -18.07 -33.71
CA ASN A 221 43.62 -18.16 -33.99
C ASN A 221 44.15 -19.60 -34.00
N ASN A 222 43.51 -20.51 -33.25
CA ASN A 222 43.81 -21.93 -33.23
C ASN A 222 42.96 -22.75 -34.22
N GLU A 223 42.34 -22.10 -35.22
CA GLU A 223 41.53 -22.72 -36.28
C GLU A 223 40.29 -23.51 -35.76
N ASN A 224 39.88 -23.29 -34.52
CA ASN A 224 38.68 -23.88 -33.93
C ASN A 224 37.45 -22.99 -34.16
N TYR A 225 37.03 -22.89 -35.42
CA TYR A 225 35.97 -21.98 -35.85
C TYR A 225 34.60 -22.29 -35.24
N THR A 226 34.32 -23.57 -34.92
CA THR A 226 33.07 -23.94 -34.26
C THR A 226 32.98 -23.34 -32.87
N VAL A 227 34.03 -23.47 -32.06
CA VAL A 227 34.06 -22.86 -30.71
C VAL A 227 34.06 -21.34 -30.81
N ALA A 228 34.82 -20.76 -31.74
CA ALA A 228 34.81 -19.31 -31.97
C ALA A 228 33.39 -18.80 -32.27
N GLY A 229 32.67 -19.45 -33.19
CA GLY A 229 31.29 -19.09 -33.54
C GLY A 229 30.31 -19.23 -32.37
N ILE A 230 30.44 -20.29 -31.57
CA ILE A 230 29.62 -20.48 -30.36
C ILE A 230 29.89 -19.33 -29.36
N LEU A 231 31.17 -19.03 -29.06
CA LEU A 231 31.53 -17.98 -28.12
C LEU A 231 31.09 -16.60 -28.60
N SER A 232 31.23 -16.29 -29.89
CA SER A 232 30.74 -15.05 -30.48
C SER A 232 29.21 -14.92 -30.37
N LEU A 233 28.46 -16.01 -30.60
CA LEU A 233 27.01 -15.99 -30.45
C LEU A 233 26.59 -15.72 -29.00
N PHE A 234 27.23 -16.38 -28.04
CA PHE A 234 27.00 -16.13 -26.62
C PHE A 234 27.35 -14.70 -26.23
N GLU A 235 28.48 -14.18 -26.73
CA GLU A 235 28.92 -12.82 -26.45
C GLU A 235 27.90 -11.79 -26.95
N ILE A 236 27.37 -11.93 -28.16
CA ILE A 236 26.32 -11.02 -28.68
C ILE A 236 25.10 -10.99 -27.75
N GLY A 237 24.63 -12.17 -27.31
CA GLY A 237 23.51 -12.28 -26.39
C GLY A 237 23.82 -11.67 -25.01
N TRP A 238 25.00 -11.95 -24.48
CA TRP A 238 25.44 -11.46 -23.18
C TRP A 238 25.64 -9.94 -23.18
N TYR A 239 26.29 -9.41 -24.21
CA TYR A 239 26.53 -7.99 -24.42
C TYR A 239 25.20 -7.22 -24.51
N GLY A 240 24.25 -7.70 -25.33
CA GLY A 240 22.90 -7.13 -25.41
C GLY A 240 22.16 -7.15 -24.06
N GLY A 241 22.26 -8.27 -23.33
CA GLY A 241 21.73 -8.40 -21.97
C GLY A 241 22.32 -7.39 -20.99
N ASN A 242 23.63 -7.11 -21.07
CA ASN A 242 24.31 -6.13 -20.21
C ASN A 242 23.82 -4.70 -20.47
N ILE A 243 23.58 -4.33 -21.73
CA ILE A 243 23.00 -3.02 -22.10
C ILE A 243 21.61 -2.87 -21.48
N TYR A 244 20.73 -3.85 -21.72
CA TYR A 244 19.37 -3.84 -21.17
C TYR A 244 19.37 -3.80 -19.63
N ASN A 245 20.28 -4.54 -19.00
CA ASN A 245 20.47 -4.53 -17.56
C ASN A 245 20.87 -3.13 -17.04
N ALA A 246 21.76 -2.41 -17.73
CA ALA A 246 22.16 -1.05 -17.37
C ALA A 246 20.96 -0.08 -17.42
N MET A 247 20.14 -0.15 -18.46
CA MET A 247 18.92 0.65 -18.59
C MET A 247 17.96 0.38 -17.42
N ASN A 248 17.74 -0.89 -17.11
CA ASN A 248 16.88 -1.30 -15.99
C ASN A 248 17.41 -0.85 -14.62
N ASN A 249 18.73 -0.84 -14.44
CA ASN A 249 19.35 -0.33 -13.21
C ASN A 249 19.08 1.16 -13.01
N ALA A 250 19.07 1.96 -14.09
CA ALA A 250 18.68 3.38 -14.01
C ALA A 250 17.21 3.54 -13.60
N HIS A 251 16.28 2.76 -14.18
CA HIS A 251 14.88 2.76 -13.75
C HIS A 251 14.72 2.37 -12.28
N LYS A 252 15.42 1.34 -11.82
CA LYS A 252 15.42 0.91 -10.41
C LYS A 252 15.96 1.99 -9.49
N TYR A 253 17.05 2.65 -9.89
CA TYR A 253 17.63 3.77 -9.14
C TYR A 253 16.62 4.91 -8.96
N ASN A 254 15.96 5.33 -10.05
CA ASN A 254 14.99 6.43 -10.02
C ASN A 254 13.78 6.10 -9.13
N ARG A 255 13.19 4.92 -9.33
CA ARG A 255 12.05 4.46 -8.50
C ARG A 255 12.43 4.38 -7.02
N ALA A 256 13.60 3.86 -6.68
CA ALA A 256 14.02 3.77 -5.29
C ALA A 256 14.15 5.15 -4.61
N ARG A 257 14.58 6.18 -5.35
CA ARG A 257 14.65 7.56 -4.83
C ARG A 257 13.26 8.17 -4.64
N GLU A 258 12.37 7.97 -5.60
CA GLU A 258 10.98 8.43 -5.50
C GLU A 258 10.26 7.77 -4.32
N GLU A 259 10.34 6.44 -4.19
CA GLU A 259 9.72 5.71 -3.08
C GLU A 259 10.30 6.12 -1.71
N THR A 260 11.63 6.24 -1.61
CA THR A 260 12.27 6.75 -0.38
C THR A 260 11.75 8.14 -0.03
N PHE A 261 11.62 9.03 -1.02
CA PHE A 261 11.09 10.36 -0.79
C PHE A 261 9.64 10.28 -0.29
N LYS A 262 8.76 9.55 -0.99
CA LYS A 262 7.34 9.42 -0.65
C LYS A 262 7.15 8.85 0.76
N GLN A 263 7.93 7.85 1.15
CA GLN A 263 7.91 7.28 2.50
C GLN A 263 8.28 8.33 3.56
N ARG A 264 9.40 9.03 3.38
CA ARG A 264 9.79 10.10 4.31
C ARG A 264 8.75 11.22 4.35
N PHE A 265 8.18 11.58 3.21
CA PHE A 265 7.14 12.60 3.11
C PHE A 265 5.91 12.21 3.93
N LYS A 266 5.43 10.96 3.79
CA LYS A 266 4.33 10.42 4.59
C LYS A 266 4.68 10.33 6.08
N LEU A 267 5.91 10.00 6.45
CA LEU A 267 6.34 9.97 7.86
C LEU A 267 6.38 11.38 8.48
N ASN A 268 6.82 12.38 7.72
CA ASN A 268 6.98 13.74 8.22
C ASN A 268 5.66 14.53 8.26
N PHE A 269 4.76 14.29 7.30
CA PHE A 269 3.54 15.08 7.10
C PHE A 269 2.25 14.26 7.14
N GLY A 270 2.38 12.95 7.38
CA GLY A 270 1.25 12.06 7.59
C GLY A 270 0.40 12.52 8.75
N MET A 271 -0.91 12.37 8.62
CA MET A 271 -1.81 12.52 9.76
C MET A 271 -1.65 11.30 10.66
N LEU A 272 -0.62 11.34 11.51
CA LEU A 272 -0.40 10.36 12.56
C LEU A 272 -1.64 10.32 13.46
N GLY A 273 -2.44 9.25 13.34
CA GLY A 273 -3.52 8.99 14.29
C GLY A 273 -4.78 8.28 13.80
N GLN A 274 -4.92 7.81 12.55
CA GLN A 274 -6.25 7.37 12.09
C GLN A 274 -6.33 6.01 11.37
N THR A 275 -5.41 5.07 11.64
CA THR A 275 -5.56 3.63 11.37
C THR A 275 -4.35 2.85 11.93
N PRO A 276 -4.40 2.38 13.18
CA PRO A 276 -3.29 1.62 13.80
C PRO A 276 -2.86 0.38 13.00
N TRP A 277 -3.77 -0.28 12.28
CA TRP A 277 -3.49 -1.47 11.47
C TRP A 277 -2.79 -1.15 10.13
N LEU A 278 -2.96 0.05 9.57
CA LEU A 278 -2.15 0.54 8.44
C LEU A 278 -0.75 0.98 8.90
N GLN A 279 -0.60 1.44 10.15
CA GLN A 279 0.72 1.72 10.72
C GLN A 279 1.58 0.45 10.84
N ALA A 280 0.97 -0.73 11.01
CA ALA A 280 1.69 -2.00 11.05
C ALA A 280 2.36 -2.37 9.71
N GLN A 281 1.79 -1.93 8.56
CA GLN A 281 2.42 -2.15 7.25
C GLN A 281 3.61 -1.21 6.96
N TYR A 282 3.79 -0.15 7.73
CA TYR A 282 4.85 0.85 7.55
C TYR A 282 5.84 0.94 8.71
N ARG A 283 5.74 0.04 9.70
CA ARG A 283 6.79 -0.20 10.68
C ARG A 283 7.78 -1.23 10.11
N PHE A 284 8.83 -0.72 9.48
CA PHE A 284 10.09 -1.44 9.36
C PHE A 284 11.00 -1.04 10.52
#